data_AF-A0A2N5RFT7-F1
#
_entry.id   AF-A0A2N5RFT7-F1
#
_cell.length_a   1.000
_cell.length_b   1.000
_cell.length_c   1.000
_cell.angle_alpha   90.00
_cell.angle_beta   90.00
_cell.angle_gamma   90.00
#
_symmetry.space_group_name_H-M   'P 1'
#
loop_
_entity.id
_entity.type
_entity.pdbx_description
1 polymer ?
#
loop_
_entity_poly.entity_id
_entity_poly.type
_entity_poly.pdbx_seq_one_letter_code
_entity_poly.pdbx_strand_id
1 'polypeptide(L)'
;MYMISETTVLGINFTKKTYWHIVVTGVSAIANFVGNQLLVPYFGAKGAAISTGLSYVLFFTLRTLIAEKLYPIGFNLKKIYTGVLLISTVAFFGTFSKGYLPVVLSFVGILFVLFLYRKELAIVKDLVSKIRR
;
A
#
# COMPACT_ATOMS: atom_id res chain seq x y z
N MET A 1 -3.17 -0.17 2.89
CA MET A 1 -1.96 -1.01 3.07
C MET A 1 -2.18 -2.14 4.08
N TYR A 2 -2.81 -1.89 5.23
CA TYR A 2 -2.95 -2.86 6.33
C TYR A 2 -3.59 -4.20 5.93
N MET A 3 -4.74 -4.19 5.24
CA MET A 3 -5.46 -5.42 4.87
C MET A 3 -4.67 -6.33 3.92
N ILE A 4 -3.95 -5.76 2.95
CA ILE A 4 -3.05 -6.50 2.04
C ILE A 4 -1.85 -7.04 2.82
N SER A 5 -1.37 -6.27 3.79
CA SER A 5 -0.32 -6.69 4.71
C SER A 5 -0.76 -7.88 5.57
N GLU A 6 -2.02 -7.92 6.01
CA GLU A 6 -2.54 -9.00 6.84
C GLU A 6 -2.73 -10.31 6.05
N THR A 7 -3.19 -10.23 4.80
CA THR A 7 -3.33 -11.42 3.94
C THR A 7 -1.99 -11.99 3.48
N THR A 8 -0.99 -11.15 3.20
CA THR A 8 0.37 -11.60 2.83
C THR A 8 1.10 -12.27 4.00
N VAL A 9 0.73 -11.95 5.24
CA VAL A 9 1.34 -12.47 6.46
C VAL A 9 0.84 -13.83 6.89
N LEU A 10 -0.27 -14.29 6.33
CA LEU A 10 -0.71 -15.66 6.56
C LEU A 10 0.43 -16.66 6.29
N GLY A 11 1.28 -16.43 5.28
CA GLY A 11 2.49 -17.22 5.03
C GLY A 11 3.44 -17.31 6.24
N ILE A 12 3.66 -16.18 6.94
CA ILE A 12 4.53 -16.12 8.14
C ILE A 12 3.89 -16.81 9.35
N ASN A 13 2.56 -16.68 9.51
CA ASN A 13 1.81 -17.39 10.54
C ASN A 13 1.84 -18.91 10.31
N PHE A 14 1.73 -19.36 9.05
CA PHE A 14 1.88 -20.77 8.69
C PHE A 14 3.28 -21.32 8.99
N THR A 15 4.33 -20.50 8.90
CA THR A 15 5.70 -20.89 9.28
C THR A 15 6.02 -20.74 10.77
N LYS A 16 5.06 -20.31 11.61
CA LYS A 16 5.22 -20.03 13.06
C LYS A 16 6.38 -19.09 13.43
N LYS A 17 6.87 -18.25 12.50
CA LYS A 17 7.98 -17.30 12.74
C LYS A 17 7.49 -15.86 12.92
N THR A 18 6.58 -15.65 13.87
CA THR A 18 5.95 -14.35 14.17
C THR A 18 6.91 -13.27 14.66
N TYR A 19 8.12 -13.62 15.13
CA TYR A 19 9.14 -12.65 15.54
C TYR A 19 9.49 -11.63 14.45
N TRP A 20 9.40 -12.03 13.17
CA TRP A 20 9.62 -11.11 12.05
C TRP A 20 8.62 -9.96 11.98
N HIS A 21 7.42 -10.09 12.55
CA HIS A 21 6.48 -8.97 12.62
C HIS A 21 6.97 -7.85 13.50
N ILE A 22 7.55 -8.18 14.66
CA ILE A 22 8.05 -7.19 15.61
C ILE A 22 9.21 -6.42 14.99
N VAL A 23 10.13 -7.12 14.32
CA VAL A 23 11.25 -6.50 13.61
C VAL A 23 10.77 -5.54 12.52
N VAL A 24 9.82 -5.97 11.68
CA VAL A 24 9.31 -5.12 10.58
C VAL A 24 8.56 -3.90 11.10
N THR A 25 7.74 -4.05 12.14
CA THR A 25 7.04 -2.93 12.78
C THR A 25 8.03 -1.97 13.44
N GLY A 26 9.04 -2.48 14.14
CA GLY A 26 10.08 -1.67 14.77
C GLY A 26 10.88 -0.84 13.75
N VAL A 27 11.34 -1.47 12.66
CA VAL A 27 12.06 -0.77 11.59
C VAL A 27 11.18 0.29 10.92
N SER A 28 9.89 -0.01 10.67
CA SER A 28 8.97 0.97 10.09
C SER A 28 8.68 2.13 11.05
N ALA A 29 8.53 1.88 12.35
CA ALA A 29 8.33 2.93 13.35
C ALA A 29 9.52 3.87 13.42
N ILE A 30 10.75 3.34 13.39
CA ILE A 30 11.98 4.14 13.35
C ILE A 30 12.03 4.97 12.07
N ALA A 31 11.76 4.36 10.91
CA ALA A 31 11.73 5.09 9.64
C ALA A 31 10.69 6.23 9.64
N ASN A 32 9.52 6.01 10.23
CA ASN A 32 8.46 7.01 10.37
C ASN A 32 8.88 8.17 11.28
N PHE A 33 9.52 7.86 12.40
CA PHE A 33 10.02 8.85 13.34
C PHE A 33 11.10 9.74 12.71
N VAL A 34 12.09 9.12 12.06
CA VAL A 34 13.17 9.84 11.36
C VAL A 34 12.61 10.68 10.21
N GLY A 35 11.71 10.10 9.40
CA GLY A 35 11.08 10.80 8.29
C GLY A 35 10.25 11.99 8.78
N ASN A 36 9.55 11.86 9.91
CA ASN A 36 8.79 12.98 10.48
C ASN A 36 9.73 14.08 11.00
N GLN A 37 10.82 13.73 11.70
CA GLN A 37 11.79 14.73 12.16
C GLN A 37 12.45 15.51 11.01
N LEU A 38 12.67 14.87 9.85
CA LEU A 38 13.29 15.53 8.69
C LEU A 38 12.29 16.32 7.85
N LEU A 39 11.09 15.79 7.56
CA LEU A 39 10.14 16.41 6.62
C LEU A 39 9.18 17.39 7.29
N VAL A 40 8.83 17.20 8.57
CA VAL A 40 7.92 18.10 9.29
C VAL A 40 8.46 19.54 9.42
N PRO A 41 9.76 19.79 9.74
CA PRO A 41 10.24 21.18 9.87
C PRO A 41 10.23 21.96 8.55
N TYR A 42 10.33 21.28 7.39
CA TYR A 42 10.34 21.94 6.08
C TYR A 42 8.94 22.05 5.45
N PHE A 43 8.08 21.04 5.59
CA PHE A 43 6.79 20.94 4.90
C PHE A 43 5.56 20.89 5.83
N GLY A 44 5.76 20.98 7.16
CA GLY A 44 4.69 20.94 8.15
C GLY A 44 3.83 19.68 8.02
N ALA A 45 2.50 19.86 8.01
CA ALA A 45 1.53 18.78 7.89
C ALA A 45 1.67 17.95 6.59
N LYS A 46 2.13 18.56 5.49
CA LYS A 46 2.36 17.83 4.22
C LYS A 46 3.57 16.90 4.34
N GLY A 47 4.60 17.35 5.04
CA GLY A 47 5.79 16.54 5.35
C GLY A 47 5.44 15.32 6.18
N ALA A 48 4.57 15.49 7.19
CA ALA A 48 4.09 14.38 8.02
C ALA A 48 3.34 13.30 7.21
N ALA A 49 2.48 13.73 6.27
CA ALA A 49 1.75 12.81 5.41
C ALA A 49 2.68 12.02 4.48
N ILE A 50 3.69 12.67 3.90
CA ILE A 50 4.67 12.03 3.02
C ILE A 50 5.52 11.01 3.80
N SER A 51 6.02 11.40 4.97
CA SER A 51 6.79 10.50 5.85
C SER A 51 5.98 9.26 6.24
N THR A 52 4.72 9.46 6.61
CA THR A 52 3.82 8.37 6.98
C THR A 52 3.54 7.45 5.80
N GLY A 53 3.28 8.01 4.61
CA GLY A 53 3.08 7.25 3.38
C GLY A 53 4.29 6.37 3.03
N LEU A 54 5.50 6.95 3.02
CA LEU A 54 6.74 6.22 2.73
C LEU A 54 7.00 5.10 3.75
N SER A 55 6.77 5.38 5.03
CA SER A 55 6.98 4.39 6.09
C SER A 55 6.04 3.20 5.97
N TYR A 56 4.80 3.44 5.54
CA TYR A 56 3.83 2.37 5.26
C TYR A 56 4.17 1.56 4.00
N VAL A 57 4.72 2.20 2.97
CA VAL A 57 5.24 1.48 1.78
C VAL A 57 6.40 0.59 2.19
N LEU A 58 7.36 1.10 2.96
CA LEU A 58 8.48 0.32 3.50
C LEU A 58 8.01 -0.84 4.37
N PHE A 59 7.06 -0.60 5.29
CA PHE A 59 6.46 -1.63 6.11
C PHE A 59 5.86 -2.74 5.25
N PHE A 60 5.07 -2.37 4.25
CA PHE A 60 4.43 -3.30 3.34
C PHE A 60 5.46 -4.10 2.53
N THR A 61 6.47 -3.43 1.95
CA THR A 61 7.53 -4.06 1.17
C THR A 61 8.31 -5.08 1.99
N LEU A 62 8.80 -4.70 3.18
CA LEU A 62 9.56 -5.59 4.03
C LEU A 62 8.74 -6.81 4.44
N ARG A 63 7.49 -6.60 4.89
CA ARG A 63 6.60 -7.69 5.31
C ARG A 63 6.31 -8.66 4.17
N THR A 64 6.10 -8.13 2.96
CA THR A 64 5.76 -8.94 1.78
C THR A 64 6.97 -9.72 1.25
N LEU A 65 8.16 -9.10 1.20
CA LEU A 65 9.38 -9.79 0.78
C LEU A 65 9.77 -10.92 1.75
N ILE A 66 9.66 -10.67 3.06
CA ILE A 66 9.94 -11.69 4.08
C ILE A 66 8.93 -12.83 3.98
N ALA A 67 7.64 -12.53 3.79
CA ALA A 67 6.60 -13.53 3.60
C ALA A 67 6.82 -14.38 2.34
N GLU A 68 7.10 -13.77 1.19
CA GLU A 68 7.39 -14.47 -0.08
C GLU A 68 8.63 -15.37 0.03
N LYS A 69 9.66 -14.91 0.77
CA LYS A 69 10.87 -15.70 1.00
C LYS A 69 10.63 -16.91 1.91
N LEU A 70 9.74 -16.79 2.90
CA LEU A 70 9.38 -17.87 3.82
C LEU A 70 8.43 -18.87 3.17
N TYR A 71 7.47 -18.37 2.38
CA TYR A 71 6.50 -19.18 1.66
C TYR A 71 6.23 -18.52 0.30
N PRO A 72 6.79 -19.04 -0.81
CA PRO A 72 6.62 -18.44 -2.14
C PRO A 72 5.20 -18.70 -2.64
N ILE A 73 4.32 -17.73 -2.41
CA ILE A 73 2.90 -17.79 -2.79
C ILE A 73 2.71 -17.35 -4.25
N GLY A 74 3.71 -16.70 -4.85
CA GLY A 74 3.65 -16.19 -6.21
C GLY A 74 2.82 -14.90 -6.31
N PHE A 75 2.94 -13.99 -5.34
CA PHE A 75 2.20 -12.72 -5.42
C PHE A 75 2.66 -11.91 -6.63
N ASN A 76 1.70 -11.33 -7.36
CA ASN A 76 1.98 -10.37 -8.43
C ASN A 76 2.38 -9.00 -7.84
N LEU A 77 3.54 -8.95 -7.18
CA LEU A 77 4.08 -7.76 -6.52
C LEU A 77 4.17 -6.57 -7.46
N LYS A 78 4.49 -6.83 -8.74
CA LYS A 78 4.54 -5.80 -9.79
C LYS A 78 3.24 -4.99 -9.87
N LYS A 79 2.06 -5.65 -9.87
CA LYS A 79 0.76 -4.95 -9.92
C LYS A 79 0.50 -4.13 -8.67
N ILE A 80 0.84 -4.66 -7.49
CA ILE A 80 0.63 -3.96 -6.21
C ILE A 80 1.51 -2.71 -6.18
N TYR A 81 2.78 -2.82 -6.53
CA TYR A 81 3.68 -1.67 -6.62
C TYR A 81 3.20 -0.65 -7.64
N THR A 82 2.72 -1.07 -8.83
CA THR A 82 2.14 -0.15 -9.81
C THR A 82 0.95 0.62 -9.23
N GLY A 83 0.03 -0.04 -8.53
CA GLY A 83 -1.12 0.62 -7.90
C GLY A 83 -0.73 1.59 -6.80
N VAL A 84 0.21 1.21 -5.94
CA VAL A 84 0.76 2.07 -4.87
C VAL A 84 1.43 3.31 -5.45
N LEU A 85 2.24 3.14 -6.48
CA LEU A 85 2.97 4.22 -7.14
C LEU A 85 1.99 5.19 -7.83
N LEU A 86 0.95 4.66 -8.48
CA LEU A 86 -0.09 5.46 -9.12
C LEU A 86 -0.87 6.31 -8.11
N ILE A 87 -1.34 5.71 -7.00
CA ILE A 87 -2.06 6.44 -5.94
C ILE A 87 -1.14 7.47 -5.27
N SER A 88 0.13 7.12 -5.01
CA SER A 88 1.10 8.04 -4.43
C SER A 88 1.38 9.24 -5.34
N THR A 89 1.41 9.01 -6.65
CA THR A 89 1.61 10.08 -7.66
C THR A 89 0.40 11.00 -7.70
N VAL A 90 -0.81 10.46 -7.73
CA VAL A 90 -2.06 11.25 -7.66
C VAL A 90 -2.13 12.08 -6.38
N ALA A 91 -1.77 11.50 -5.23
CA ALA A 91 -1.73 12.20 -3.95
C ALA A 91 -0.66 13.31 -3.91
N PHE A 92 0.50 13.06 -4.51
CA PHE A 92 1.58 14.05 -4.61
C PHE A 92 1.13 15.26 -5.43
N PHE A 93 0.64 15.05 -6.67
CA PHE A 93 0.14 16.15 -7.50
C PHE A 93 -1.05 16.87 -6.86
N GLY A 94 -1.98 16.13 -6.26
CA GLY A 94 -3.13 16.67 -5.52
C GLY A 94 -2.72 17.60 -4.37
N THR A 95 -1.64 17.28 -3.66
CA THR A 95 -1.14 18.05 -2.50
C THR A 95 -0.56 19.42 -2.86
N PHE A 96 -0.05 19.58 -4.09
CA PHE A 96 0.52 20.84 -4.57
C PHE A 96 -0.46 21.68 -5.42
N SER A 97 -1.50 21.07 -5.98
CA SER A 97 -2.56 21.77 -6.72
C SER A 97 -3.62 22.39 -5.80
N LYS A 98 -4.12 23.60 -6.15
CA LYS A 98 -5.24 24.28 -5.48
C LYS A 98 -6.50 24.24 -6.37
N GLY A 99 -7.68 24.41 -5.78
CA GLY A 99 -8.97 24.45 -6.51
C GLY A 99 -9.57 23.07 -6.77
N TYR A 100 -10.23 22.87 -7.91
CA TYR A 100 -10.92 21.61 -8.27
C TYR A 100 -9.99 20.53 -8.87
N LEU A 101 -8.74 20.88 -9.18
CA LEU A 101 -7.73 19.96 -9.76
C LEU A 101 -7.50 18.67 -8.95
N PRO A 102 -7.37 18.71 -7.60
CA PRO A 102 -7.22 17.49 -6.79
C PRO A 102 -8.42 16.55 -6.91
N VAL A 103 -9.64 17.08 -7.07
CA VAL A 103 -10.86 16.29 -7.21
C VAL A 103 -10.86 15.55 -8.55
N VAL A 104 -10.53 16.26 -9.63
CA VAL A 104 -10.43 15.66 -10.98
C VAL A 104 -9.34 14.59 -11.02
N LEU A 105 -8.15 14.88 -10.47
CA LEU A 105 -7.04 13.92 -10.36
C LEU A 105 -7.43 12.67 -9.56
N SER A 106 -8.19 12.85 -8.48
CA SER A 106 -8.67 11.72 -7.65
C SER A 106 -9.65 10.83 -8.44
N PHE A 107 -10.58 11.41 -9.18
CA PHE A 107 -11.49 10.66 -10.05
C PHE A 107 -10.74 9.89 -11.14
N VAL A 108 -9.78 10.53 -11.81
CA VAL A 108 -8.93 9.87 -12.82
C VAL A 108 -8.12 8.74 -12.18
N GLY A 109 -7.57 8.94 -10.98
CA GLY A 109 -6.86 7.93 -10.23
C GLY A 109 -7.73 6.71 -9.91
N ILE A 110 -8.98 6.93 -9.48
CA ILE A 110 -9.94 5.84 -9.24
C ILE A 110 -10.22 5.06 -10.52
N LEU A 111 -10.45 5.73 -11.65
CA LEU A 111 -10.68 5.06 -12.93
C LEU A 111 -9.48 4.21 -13.36
N PHE A 112 -8.25 4.71 -13.17
CA PHE A 112 -7.02 3.96 -13.45
C PHE A 112 -6.88 2.72 -12.55
N VAL A 113 -7.22 2.83 -11.27
CA VAL A 113 -7.20 1.69 -10.33
C VAL A 113 -8.25 0.66 -10.75
N LEU A 114 -9.48 1.07 -11.08
CA LEU A 114 -10.52 0.16 -11.58
C LEU A 114 -10.08 -0.55 -12.86
N PHE A 115 -9.39 0.16 -13.76
CA PHE A 115 -8.84 -0.44 -14.97
C PHE A 115 -7.71 -1.44 -14.67
N LEU A 116 -6.79 -1.10 -13.76
CA LEU A 116 -5.68 -1.96 -13.35
C LEU A 116 -6.17 -3.29 -12.74
N TYR A 117 -7.26 -3.24 -11.98
CA TYR A 117 -7.88 -4.38 -11.30
C TYR A 117 -9.13 -4.94 -12.02
N ARG A 118 -9.33 -4.63 -13.30
CA ARG A 118 -10.54 -5.05 -14.04
C ARG A 118 -10.73 -6.57 -14.12
N LYS A 119 -9.63 -7.33 -14.14
CA LYS A 119 -9.69 -8.81 -14.24
C LYS A 119 -10.17 -9.41 -12.92
N GLU A 120 -9.73 -8.84 -11.82
CA GLU A 120 -10.06 -9.23 -10.45
C GLU A 120 -11.52 -8.87 -10.14
N LEU A 121 -11.98 -7.68 -10.58
CA LEU A 121 -13.39 -7.29 -10.48
C LEU A 121 -14.31 -8.23 -11.26
N ALA A 122 -13.88 -8.72 -12.43
CA ALA A 122 -14.64 -9.69 -13.20
C ALA A 122 -14.79 -11.04 -12.47
N ILE A 123 -13.73 -11.51 -11.81
CA ILE A 123 -13.75 -12.75 -10.99
C ILE A 123 -14.71 -12.59 -9.81
N VAL A 124 -14.65 -11.47 -9.10
CA VAL A 124 -15.55 -11.21 -7.95
C VAL A 124 -17.01 -11.15 -8.42
N LYS A 125 -17.28 -10.50 -9.56
CA LYS A 125 -18.62 -10.43 -10.13
C LYS A 125 -19.16 -11.82 -10.48
N ASP A 126 -18.32 -12.68 -11.07
CA ASP A 126 -18.67 -14.07 -11.37
C ASP A 126 -19.01 -14.87 -10.11
N LEU A 127 -18.15 -14.80 -9.07
CA LEU A 127 -18.38 -15.45 -7.78
C LEU A 127 -19.68 -15.00 -7.10
N VAL A 128 -19.94 -13.68 -7.05
CA VAL A 128 -21.18 -13.14 -6.47
C VAL A 128 -22.40 -13.59 -7.27
N SER A 129 -22.31 -13.65 -8.59
CA SER A 129 -23.40 -14.15 -9.43
C SER A 129 -23.70 -15.64 -9.21
N LYS A 130 -22.69 -16.40 -8.81
CA LYS A 130 -22.77 -17.84 -8.53
C LYS A 130 -23.32 -18.15 -7.13
N ILE A 131 -23.05 -17.28 -6.14
CA ILE A 131 -23.61 -17.36 -4.78
C ILE A 131 -25.07 -16.90 -4.74
N ARG A 132 -25.45 -15.97 -5.64
CA ARG A 132 -26.83 -15.46 -5.74
C ARG A 132 -27.77 -16.43 -6.48
N ARG A 133 -27.25 -17.49 -7.08
CA ARG A 133 -28.01 -18.56 -7.75
C ARG A 133 -28.18 -19.73 -6.81
#